data_AF-A0ABD1NW39-F1
#
_entry.id   AF-A0ABD1NW39-F1
#
_cell.length_a   1.000
_cell.length_b   1.000
_cell.length_c   1.000
_cell.angle_alpha   90.00
_cell.angle_beta   90.00
_cell.angle_gamma   90.00
#
_symmetry.space_group_name_H-M   'P 1'
#
loop_
_entity.id
_entity.type
_entity.pdbx_description
1 polymer ?
#
loop_
_entity_poly.entity_id
_entity_poly.type
_entity_poly.pdbx_seq_one_letter_code
_entity_poly.pdbx_strand_id
1 'polypeptide(L)'
;MENLASAYWMHISLVICVLLMLKAKCLDVCSINESKQVNITYLEIALSKGAVCLDGSPPAYHFDKGSDDGINNWIVHLEGMMNATNAILAGSSAGGLATILNCDDFRAMVPNAKRVKCISDAGYFIHAKDAPGLKKREDRFAGVVSLHKLNKILPKSCTSKRNPGLVRVVTGT
;
A
#
# COMPACT_ATOMS: atom_id res chain seq x y z
N MET A 1 -55.93 -36.88 -34.44
CA MET A 1 -55.38 -37.08 -33.08
C MET A 1 -53.89 -36.71 -33.06
N GLU A 2 -53.49 -35.56 -33.61
CA GLU A 2 -52.06 -35.20 -33.80
C GLU A 2 -51.62 -34.01 -32.92
N ASN A 3 -52.55 -33.34 -32.24
CA ASN A 3 -52.24 -32.13 -31.46
C ASN A 3 -51.97 -32.36 -29.97
N LEU A 4 -52.25 -33.55 -29.43
CA LEU A 4 -51.98 -33.86 -28.02
C LEU A 4 -50.51 -34.20 -27.76
N ALA A 5 -49.86 -34.91 -28.70
CA ALA A 5 -48.44 -35.24 -28.58
C ALA A 5 -47.57 -33.98 -28.69
N SER A 6 -47.85 -33.09 -29.65
CA SER A 6 -47.11 -31.83 -29.84
C SER A 6 -47.20 -30.91 -28.61
N ALA A 7 -48.40 -30.77 -28.02
CA ALA A 7 -48.58 -30.00 -26.79
C ALA A 7 -47.80 -30.60 -25.60
N TYR A 8 -47.82 -31.93 -25.44
CA TYR A 8 -47.05 -32.61 -24.40
C TYR A 8 -45.54 -32.41 -24.55
N TRP A 9 -45.01 -32.49 -25.77
CA TRP A 9 -43.60 -32.25 -26.05
C TRP A 9 -43.19 -30.80 -25.76
N MET A 10 -44.05 -29.84 -26.06
CA MET A 10 -43.82 -28.43 -25.76
C MET A 10 -43.82 -28.15 -24.25
N HIS A 11 -44.75 -28.76 -23.51
CA HIS A 11 -44.79 -28.67 -22.04
C HIS A 11 -43.60 -29.36 -21.37
N ILE A 12 -43.20 -30.55 -21.83
CA ILE A 12 -42.02 -31.27 -21.31
C ILE A 12 -40.75 -30.46 -21.58
N SER A 13 -40.60 -29.88 -22.78
CA SER A 13 -39.46 -29.03 -23.11
C SER A 13 -39.42 -27.77 -22.23
N LEU A 14 -40.57 -27.13 -21.97
CA LEU A 14 -40.66 -25.98 -21.07
C LEU A 14 -40.32 -26.36 -19.63
N VAL A 15 -40.79 -27.50 -19.13
CA VAL A 15 -40.48 -27.99 -17.78
C VAL A 15 -38.98 -28.33 -17.65
N ILE A 16 -38.39 -28.98 -18.65
CA ILE A 16 -36.93 -29.23 -18.69
C ILE A 16 -36.17 -27.91 -18.72
N CYS A 17 -36.59 -26.93 -19.52
CA CYS A 17 -35.97 -25.62 -19.60
C CYS A 17 -36.06 -24.87 -18.27
N VAL A 18 -37.23 -24.88 -17.61
CA VAL A 18 -37.42 -24.28 -16.27
C VAL A 18 -36.59 -25.01 -15.21
N LEU A 19 -36.48 -26.35 -15.25
CA LEU A 19 -35.61 -27.13 -14.36
C LEU A 19 -34.12 -26.85 -14.60
N LEU A 20 -33.71 -26.64 -15.84
CA LEU A 20 -32.35 -26.21 -16.20
C LEU A 20 -32.07 -24.77 -15.71
N MET A 21 -33.05 -23.87 -15.82
CA MET A 21 -32.96 -22.50 -15.32
C MET A 21 -33.03 -22.42 -13.78
N LEU A 22 -33.68 -23.37 -13.12
CA LEU A 22 -33.70 -23.54 -11.66
C LEU A 22 -32.38 -24.09 -11.12
N LYS A 23 -31.66 -24.94 -11.88
CA LYS A 23 -30.27 -25.34 -11.57
C LYS A 23 -29.25 -24.22 -11.82
N ALA A 24 -29.63 -23.17 -12.54
CA ALA A 24 -28.76 -22.05 -12.90
C ALA A 24 -28.81 -20.87 -11.90
N LYS A 25 -29.44 -21.02 -10.73
CA LYS A 25 -29.36 -20.02 -9.65
C LYS A 25 -29.00 -20.66 -8.32
N CYS A 26 -27.98 -20.07 -7.70
CA CYS A 26 -27.33 -20.44 -6.44
C CYS A 26 -26.37 -21.65 -6.49
N LEU A 27 -25.45 -21.65 -7.46
CA LEU A 27 -24.06 -22.00 -7.15
C LEU A 27 -23.09 -20.87 -7.50
N ASP A 28 -23.58 -19.63 -7.52
CA ASP A 28 -22.80 -18.49 -7.06
C ASP A 28 -23.44 -18.05 -5.75
N VAL A 29 -23.42 -18.96 -4.77
CA VAL A 29 -23.15 -18.49 -3.41
C VAL A 29 -21.91 -17.64 -3.59
N CYS A 30 -21.98 -16.32 -3.33
CA CYS A 30 -20.78 -15.55 -3.09
C CYS A 30 -19.97 -16.43 -2.19
N SER A 31 -18.88 -17.01 -2.71
CA SER A 31 -18.02 -17.87 -1.95
C SER A 31 -17.57 -16.97 -0.80
N ILE A 32 -18.28 -17.02 0.32
CA ILE A 32 -17.70 -16.81 1.62
C ILE A 32 -16.77 -18.01 1.76
N ASN A 33 -15.68 -17.96 0.99
CA ASN A 33 -14.50 -18.75 1.25
C ASN A 33 -14.34 -18.65 2.76
N GLU A 34 -14.20 -19.80 3.41
CA GLU A 34 -13.77 -19.87 4.81
C GLU A 34 -12.78 -18.74 5.02
N SER A 35 -13.15 -17.77 5.87
CA SER A 35 -12.27 -16.68 6.21
C SER A 35 -10.95 -17.33 6.59
N LYS A 36 -9.91 -17.17 5.76
CA LYS A 36 -8.60 -17.77 6.03
C LYS A 36 -8.15 -17.17 7.34
N GLN A 37 -8.35 -17.92 8.43
CA GLN A 37 -8.17 -17.41 9.77
C GLN A 37 -6.68 -17.38 10.03
N VAL A 38 -6.07 -16.21 9.86
CA VAL A 38 -4.64 -16.02 10.08
C VAL A 38 -4.42 -15.79 11.58
N ASN A 39 -3.53 -16.59 12.18
CA ASN A 39 -3.25 -16.49 13.60
C ASN A 39 -2.65 -15.11 13.94
N ILE A 40 -3.10 -14.54 15.05
CA ILE A 40 -2.60 -13.27 15.57
C ILE A 40 -1.34 -13.53 16.42
N THR A 41 -0.29 -12.73 16.22
CA THR A 41 0.94 -12.79 17.02
C THR A 41 1.09 -11.51 17.82
N TYR A 42 1.05 -11.64 19.15
CA TYR A 42 1.20 -10.51 20.08
C TYR A 42 2.67 -10.15 20.31
N LEU A 43 2.97 -8.87 20.41
CA LEU A 43 4.31 -8.39 20.76
C LEU A 43 4.46 -8.31 22.28
N GLU A 44 4.80 -9.44 22.91
CA GLU A 44 4.94 -9.55 24.37
C GLU A 44 5.92 -8.54 24.99
N ILE A 45 7.01 -8.22 24.28
CA ILE A 45 7.98 -7.19 24.73
C ILE A 45 7.36 -5.79 24.74
N ALA A 46 6.48 -5.48 23.78
CA ALA A 46 5.79 -4.19 23.74
C ALA A 46 4.70 -4.13 24.81
N LEU A 47 3.98 -5.25 25.02
CA LEU A 47 2.98 -5.40 26.07
C LEU A 47 3.55 -5.20 27.47
N SER A 48 4.68 -5.85 27.78
CA SER A 48 5.37 -5.67 29.07
C SER A 48 5.86 -4.24 29.31
N LYS A 49 5.93 -3.40 28.26
CA LYS A 49 6.24 -1.97 28.32
C LYS A 49 5.00 -1.08 28.35
N GLY A 50 3.79 -1.66 28.40
CA GLY A 50 2.53 -0.93 28.41
C GLY A 50 2.14 -0.30 27.07
N ALA A 51 2.73 -0.77 25.95
CA ALA A 51 2.32 -0.31 24.63
C ALA A 51 0.93 -0.86 24.29
N VAL A 52 0.06 0.00 23.75
CA VAL A 52 -1.28 -0.35 23.26
C VAL A 52 -1.53 0.33 21.92
N CYS A 53 -2.38 -0.27 21.11
CA CYS A 53 -2.94 0.32 19.90
C CYS A 53 -3.87 1.50 20.23
N LEU A 54 -4.29 2.24 19.21
CA LEU A 54 -5.17 3.42 19.39
C LEU A 54 -6.55 3.07 19.97
N ASP A 55 -6.99 1.81 19.85
CA ASP A 55 -8.22 1.26 20.42
C ASP A 55 -8.01 0.63 21.81
N GLY A 56 -6.80 0.68 22.36
CA GLY A 56 -6.44 0.06 23.63
C GLY A 56 -6.12 -1.43 23.54
N SER A 57 -6.20 -2.04 22.35
CA SER A 57 -5.82 -3.44 22.17
C SER A 57 -4.29 -3.63 22.27
N PRO A 58 -3.82 -4.84 22.64
CA PRO A 58 -2.42 -5.22 22.54
C PRO A 58 -1.84 -5.02 21.14
N PRO A 59 -0.58 -4.55 21.01
CA PRO A 59 0.11 -4.55 19.71
C PRO A 59 0.31 -5.98 19.22
N ALA A 60 -0.18 -6.25 18.01
CA ALA A 60 -0.10 -7.55 17.38
C ALA A 60 0.02 -7.41 15.86
N TYR A 61 0.38 -8.51 15.19
CA TYR A 61 0.34 -8.60 13.73
C TYR A 61 -0.23 -9.95 13.28
N HIS A 62 -0.84 -9.92 12.11
CA HIS A 62 -1.14 -11.12 11.34
C HIS A 62 0.02 -11.38 10.39
N PHE A 63 0.45 -12.64 10.29
CA PHE A 63 1.45 -13.06 9.32
C PHE A 63 0.81 -14.06 8.37
N ASP A 64 0.60 -13.64 7.13
CA ASP A 64 0.14 -14.53 6.07
C ASP A 64 1.17 -14.61 4.95
N LYS A 65 1.40 -15.82 4.46
CA LYS A 65 2.30 -16.05 3.33
C LYS A 65 1.56 -15.70 2.04
N GLY A 66 2.16 -14.81 1.24
CA GLY A 66 1.64 -14.44 -0.07
C GLY A 66 1.56 -15.65 -1.03
N SER A 67 0.62 -15.62 -1.97
CA SER A 67 0.48 -16.59 -3.05
C SER A 67 1.06 -16.05 -4.36
N ASP A 68 1.33 -16.95 -5.31
CA ASP A 68 1.71 -16.63 -6.70
C ASP A 68 2.88 -15.62 -6.77
N ASP A 69 2.72 -14.57 -7.57
CA ASP A 69 3.70 -13.47 -7.72
C ASP A 69 3.95 -12.71 -6.40
N GLY A 70 3.08 -12.88 -5.40
CA GLY A 70 3.19 -12.28 -4.08
C GLY A 70 4.09 -13.05 -3.10
N ILE A 71 4.56 -14.26 -3.42
CA ILE A 71 5.26 -15.13 -2.44
C ILE A 71 6.57 -14.52 -1.88
N ASN A 72 7.22 -13.65 -2.66
CA ASN A 72 8.47 -12.97 -2.30
C ASN A 72 8.26 -11.48 -1.95
N ASN A 73 7.01 -11.03 -1.91
CA ASN A 73 6.65 -9.65 -1.63
C ASN A 73 6.05 -9.55 -0.22
N TRP A 74 6.34 -8.44 0.45
CA TRP A 74 5.82 -8.16 1.78
C TRP A 74 4.84 -7.00 1.71
N ILE A 75 3.63 -7.21 2.25
CA ILE A 75 2.64 -6.15 2.43
C ILE A 75 2.49 -5.95 3.93
N VAL A 76 2.75 -4.73 4.39
CA VAL A 76 2.48 -4.34 5.77
C VAL A 76 1.14 -3.61 5.79
N HIS A 77 0.16 -4.23 6.44
CA HIS A 77 -1.14 -3.62 6.67
C HIS A 77 -1.22 -3.11 8.11
N LEU A 78 -1.41 -1.80 8.28
CA LEU A 78 -1.56 -1.18 9.59
C LEU A 78 -3.04 -0.94 9.87
N GLU A 79 -3.65 -1.79 10.69
CA GLU A 79 -5.05 -1.66 11.06
C GLU A 79 -5.29 -0.42 11.95
N GLY A 80 -6.47 0.18 11.85
CA GLY A 80 -6.89 1.32 12.69
C GLY A 80 -6.40 2.70 12.23
N MET A 81 -5.45 2.79 11.30
CA MET A 81 -4.99 4.09 10.76
C MET A 81 -6.07 4.87 10.01
N MET A 82 -7.11 4.19 9.52
CA MET A 82 -8.23 4.83 8.82
C MET A 82 -8.98 5.82 9.71
N ASN A 83 -9.05 5.63 11.03
CA ASN A 83 -9.76 6.53 11.93
C ASN A 83 -8.82 7.47 12.72
N ALA A 84 -7.53 7.49 12.38
CA ALA A 84 -6.56 8.34 13.05
C ALA A 84 -6.88 9.82 12.81
N THR A 85 -6.96 10.62 13.87
CA THR A 85 -7.19 12.08 13.78
C THR A 85 -5.89 12.85 13.51
N ASN A 86 -4.76 12.27 13.91
CA ASN A 86 -3.42 12.81 13.76
C ASN A 86 -2.50 11.69 13.29
N ALA A 87 -1.62 11.97 12.34
CA ALA A 87 -0.61 11.02 11.87
C ALA A 87 0.75 11.71 11.70
N ILE A 88 1.82 10.98 12.02
CA ILE A 88 3.19 11.44 11.81
C ILE A 88 3.95 10.39 11.00
N LEU A 89 4.54 10.80 9.88
CA LEU A 89 5.54 10.02 9.17
C LEU A 89 6.93 10.51 9.60
N ALA A 90 7.78 9.63 10.11
CA ALA A 90 9.12 10.00 10.52
C ALA A 90 10.15 9.01 9.96
N GLY A 91 11.35 9.51 9.69
CA GLY A 91 12.45 8.66 9.26
C GLY A 91 13.80 9.33 9.45
N SER A 92 14.83 8.52 9.64
CA SER A 92 16.22 8.95 9.83
C SER A 92 17.08 8.56 8.64
N SER A 93 18.08 9.38 8.28
CA SER A 93 19.03 9.11 7.18
C SER A 93 18.31 8.88 5.84
N ALA A 94 18.50 7.73 5.18
CA ALA A 94 17.76 7.37 3.98
C ALA A 94 16.23 7.35 4.20
N GLY A 95 15.77 6.99 5.41
CA GLY A 95 14.36 7.06 5.80
C GLY A 95 13.86 8.49 5.94
N GLY A 96 14.73 9.44 6.30
CA GLY A 96 14.39 10.86 6.34
C GLY A 96 14.17 11.42 4.93
N LEU A 97 15.00 11.02 3.95
CA LEU A 97 14.78 11.37 2.55
C LEU A 97 13.48 10.75 2.03
N ALA A 98 13.23 9.47 2.33
CA ALA A 98 11.98 8.80 1.99
C ALA A 98 10.76 9.51 2.60
N THR A 99 10.86 9.99 3.84
CA THR A 99 9.81 10.78 4.50
C THR A 99 9.51 12.07 3.74
N ILE A 100 10.53 12.78 3.24
CA ILE A 100 10.33 13.97 2.40
C ILE A 100 9.58 13.60 1.11
N LEU A 101 10.02 12.53 0.44
CA LEU A 101 9.51 12.16 -0.87
C LEU A 101 8.09 11.60 -0.84
N ASN A 102 7.69 10.95 0.25
CA ASN A 102 6.40 10.25 0.35
C ASN A 102 5.41 10.93 1.29
N CYS A 103 5.70 12.13 1.81
CA CYS A 103 4.84 12.79 2.79
C CYS A 103 3.42 13.06 2.23
N ASP A 104 3.33 13.49 0.98
CA ASP A 104 2.04 13.79 0.33
C ASP A 104 1.24 12.51 0.05
N ASP A 105 1.91 11.45 -0.43
CA ASP A 105 1.29 10.14 -0.62
C ASP A 105 0.81 9.54 0.70
N PHE A 106 1.62 9.63 1.76
CA PHE A 106 1.24 9.20 3.10
C PHE A 106 0.01 9.96 3.59
N ARG A 107 -0.06 11.28 3.37
CA ARG A 107 -1.25 12.08 3.70
C ARG A 107 -2.49 11.59 2.95
N ALA A 108 -2.34 11.20 1.69
CA ALA A 108 -3.45 10.64 0.90
C ALA A 108 -3.90 9.26 1.42
N MET A 109 -3.00 8.47 2.02
CA MET A 109 -3.32 7.17 2.61
C MET A 109 -4.10 7.27 3.93
N VAL A 110 -4.09 8.44 4.61
CA VAL A 110 -4.84 8.68 5.85
C VAL A 110 -5.89 9.80 5.68
N PRO A 111 -6.91 9.62 4.81
CA PRO A 111 -7.81 10.69 4.40
C PRO A 111 -8.61 11.32 5.55
N ASN A 112 -8.83 10.58 6.64
CA ASN A 112 -9.57 11.05 7.81
C ASN A 112 -8.70 11.82 8.83
N ALA A 113 -7.37 11.77 8.67
CA ALA A 113 -6.46 12.48 9.57
C ALA A 113 -6.49 13.98 9.32
N LYS A 114 -7.05 14.72 10.28
CA LYS A 114 -7.12 16.20 10.24
C LYS A 114 -5.72 16.84 10.25
N ARG A 115 -4.75 16.16 10.86
CA ARG A 115 -3.37 16.66 10.97
C ARG A 115 -2.35 15.58 10.65
N VAL A 116 -1.72 15.71 9.49
CA VAL A 116 -0.57 14.90 9.08
C VAL A 116 0.70 15.76 9.16
N LYS A 117 1.75 15.24 9.80
CA LYS A 117 3.08 15.86 9.87
C LYS A 117 4.14 14.86 9.43
N CYS A 118 5.22 15.37 8.85
CA CYS A 118 6.34 14.54 8.41
C CYS A 118 7.64 15.08 9.00
N ILE A 119 8.47 14.20 9.56
CA ILE A 119 9.72 14.56 10.24
C ILE A 119 10.88 13.84 9.52
N SER A 120 11.69 14.61 8.82
CA SER A 120 12.91 14.12 8.20
C SER A 120 14.09 14.39 9.13
N ASP A 121 14.60 13.34 9.75
CA ASP A 121 15.83 13.38 10.53
C ASP A 121 17.02 12.95 9.65
N ALA A 122 18.09 13.73 9.62
CA ALA A 122 19.29 13.48 8.80
C ALA A 122 19.05 13.08 7.32
N GLY A 123 17.87 13.40 6.76
CA GLY A 123 17.45 13.00 5.42
C GLY A 123 17.68 14.05 4.34
N TYR A 124 18.16 15.22 4.73
CA TYR A 124 18.51 16.29 3.81
C TYR A 124 19.99 16.25 3.48
N PHE A 125 20.29 15.89 2.23
CA PHE A 125 21.66 15.85 1.73
C PHE A 125 21.97 17.16 1.00
N ILE A 126 23.24 17.59 1.02
CA ILE A 126 23.69 18.87 0.43
C ILE A 126 24.75 18.64 -0.68
N HIS A 127 24.62 19.33 -1.80
CA HIS A 127 25.49 19.27 -2.99
C HIS A 127 26.57 20.32 -2.87
N ALA A 128 27.40 20.20 -1.85
CA ALA A 128 28.49 21.14 -1.62
C ALA A 128 29.49 21.11 -2.80
N LYS A 129 29.43 22.12 -3.68
CA LYS A 129 30.21 22.22 -4.92
C LYS A 129 31.72 22.18 -4.68
N ASP A 130 32.16 22.80 -3.59
CA ASP A 130 33.58 22.94 -3.29
C ASP A 130 34.08 21.90 -2.28
N ALA A 131 33.24 20.93 -1.92
CA ALA A 131 33.62 19.89 -0.97
C ALA A 131 34.29 18.71 -1.67
N PRO A 132 35.33 18.09 -1.06
CA PRO A 132 36.00 16.91 -1.60
C PRO A 132 35.02 15.79 -1.95
N GLY A 133 35.25 15.12 -3.08
CA GLY A 133 34.41 14.00 -3.53
C GLY A 133 33.06 14.39 -4.11
N LEU A 134 32.87 15.64 -4.57
CA LEU A 134 31.63 16.10 -5.23
C LEU A 134 31.11 15.11 -6.28
N LYS A 135 31.94 14.81 -7.29
CA LYS A 135 31.54 13.96 -8.42
C LYS A 135 31.08 12.58 -7.97
N LYS A 136 31.80 11.98 -7.02
CA LYS A 136 31.43 10.68 -6.42
C LYS A 136 30.07 10.74 -5.69
N ARG A 137 29.73 11.86 -5.06
CA ARG A 137 28.41 12.06 -4.44
C ARG A 137 27.32 12.23 -5.50
N GLU A 138 27.57 13.03 -6.54
CA GLU A 138 26.62 13.19 -7.66
C GLU A 138 26.33 11.85 -8.33
N ASP A 139 27.37 11.08 -8.68
CA ASP A 139 27.24 9.76 -9.33
C ASP A 139 26.46 8.79 -8.43
N ARG A 140 26.74 8.81 -7.12
CA ARG A 140 26.02 7.96 -6.15
C ARG A 140 24.54 8.34 -6.05
N PHE A 141 24.21 9.63 -6.01
CA PHE A 141 22.82 10.07 -5.95
C PHE A 141 22.08 9.90 -7.29
N ALA A 142 22.75 10.03 -8.42
CA ALA A 142 22.21 9.65 -9.72
C ALA A 142 21.84 8.16 -9.74
N GLY A 143 22.69 7.30 -9.15
CA GLY A 143 22.40 5.89 -8.92
C GLY A 143 21.14 5.67 -8.06
N VAL A 144 20.98 6.42 -6.97
CA VAL A 144 19.78 6.36 -6.10
C VAL A 144 18.52 6.75 -6.90
N VAL A 145 18.57 7.84 -7.67
CA VAL A 145 17.45 8.31 -8.50
C VAL A 145 17.05 7.25 -9.53
N SER A 146 18.04 6.62 -10.18
CA SER A 146 17.82 5.56 -11.16
C SER A 146 17.22 4.32 -10.52
N LEU A 147 17.82 3.83 -9.43
CA LEU A 147 17.41 2.62 -8.71
C LEU A 147 15.97 2.72 -8.22
N HIS A 148 15.62 3.83 -7.58
CA HIS A 148 14.28 4.05 -7.02
C HIS A 148 13.30 4.69 -8.01
N LYS A 149 13.70 4.89 -9.28
CA LYS A 149 12.89 5.53 -10.34
C LYS A 149 12.31 6.88 -9.90
N LEU A 150 13.07 7.64 -9.10
CA LEU A 150 12.60 8.90 -8.52
C LEU A 150 12.29 9.95 -9.59
N ASN A 151 12.89 9.84 -10.78
CA ASN A 151 12.55 10.69 -11.92
C ASN A 151 11.08 10.64 -12.32
N LYS A 152 10.35 9.56 -11.99
CA LYS A 152 8.91 9.42 -12.24
C LYS A 152 8.03 9.96 -11.11
N ILE A 153 8.56 10.00 -9.88
CA ILE A 153 7.83 10.35 -8.67
C ILE A 153 8.04 11.83 -8.31
N LEU A 154 9.23 12.36 -8.56
CA LEU A 154 9.58 13.74 -8.23
C LEU A 154 8.69 14.74 -8.99
N PRO A 155 8.24 15.83 -8.34
CA PRO A 155 7.41 16.84 -8.98
C PRO A 155 8.06 17.44 -10.23
N LYS A 156 7.31 17.48 -11.35
CA LYS A 156 7.79 18.07 -12.61
C LYS A 156 8.18 19.55 -12.46
N SER A 157 7.52 20.28 -11.58
CA SER A 157 7.85 21.67 -11.25
C SER A 157 9.25 21.83 -10.65
N CYS A 158 9.78 20.78 -10.02
CA CYS A 158 11.13 20.73 -9.45
C CYS A 158 12.15 20.22 -10.48
N THR A 159 11.85 19.10 -11.14
CA THR A 159 12.78 18.45 -12.09
C THR A 159 12.96 19.22 -13.40
N SER A 160 12.01 20.08 -13.78
CA SER A 160 12.18 21.04 -14.88
C SER A 160 13.23 22.12 -14.59
N LYS A 161 13.47 22.43 -13.31
CA LYS A 161 14.40 23.48 -12.89
C LYS A 161 15.78 22.94 -12.51
N ARG A 162 15.87 21.66 -12.13
CA ARG A 162 17.06 21.06 -11.53
C ARG A 162 17.19 19.58 -11.89
N ASN A 163 18.43 19.13 -12.02
CA ASN A 163 18.74 17.71 -12.21
C ASN A 163 18.45 16.95 -10.89
N PRO A 164 17.64 15.88 -10.91
CA PRO A 164 17.28 15.11 -9.72
C PRO A 164 18.46 14.37 -9.07
N GLY A 165 19.54 14.09 -9.82
CA GLY A 165 20.78 13.51 -9.27
C GLY A 165 21.61 14.52 -8.47
N LEU A 166 21.24 15.81 -8.48
CA LEU A 166 21.88 16.86 -7.72
C LEU A 166 21.09 17.16 -6.44
N VAL A 167 21.82 17.16 -5.33
CA VAL A 167 21.28 17.14 -3.97
C VAL A 167 21.36 18.55 -3.38
N ARG A 168 20.33 19.39 -3.29
CA ARG A 168 20.50 20.88 -3.14
C ARG A 168 21.57 21.45 -2.15
N VAL A 169 22.28 22.52 -2.54
CA VAL A 169 22.95 23.50 -1.63
C VAL A 169 21.92 24.49 -1.08
N VAL A 170 21.86 24.65 0.24
CA VAL A 170 21.32 25.89 0.82
C VAL A 170 22.46 26.90 0.75
N THR A 171 22.53 27.68 -0.32
CA THR A 171 23.34 28.89 -0.30
C THR A 171 22.57 29.86 0.57
N GLY A 172 23.07 30.10 1.78
CA GLY A 172 22.51 31.11 2.66
C GLY A 172 22.49 32.46 1.95
N THR A 173 21.34 33.09 1.95
CA THR A 173 21.17 34.54 1.89
C THR A 173 20.43 34.92 3.14
#